data_AF-A0A820LF58-F1
#
_entry.id   AF-A0A820LF58-F1
#
_cell.length_a   1.000
_cell.length_b   1.000
_cell.length_c   1.000
_cell.angle_alpha   90.00
_cell.angle_beta   90.00
_cell.angle_gamma   90.00
#
_symmetry.space_group_name_H-M   'P 1'
#
loop_
_entity.id
_entity.type
_entity.pdbx_description
1 polymer ?
#
loop_
_entity_poly.entity_id
_entity_poly.type
_entity_poly.pdbx_seq_one_letter_code
_entity_poly.pdbx_strand_id
1 'polypeptide(L)'
;MDICSLMGNINKYTSNSSLFYCQSSQRYISKHRLIDNIVDCYHEEDEKYQNSCLLNDTQRFRCQSKQICISPIGITMFSGDCRDEYISLTKPKSSLLAFLCNFIPEVREENGDDDETNCEWWPCNNPYTRCDNIFHCANGIDEFDCPN
;
A
#
# COMPACT_ATOMS: atom_id res chain seq x y z
N MET A 1 -23.45 -2.35 18.25
CA MET A 1 -22.82 -3.57 17.71
C MET A 1 -21.34 -3.39 17.95
N ASP A 2 -20.82 -4.13 18.93
CA ASP A 2 -19.58 -3.81 19.61
C ASP A 2 -18.32 -4.13 18.80
N ILE A 3 -17.45 -3.12 18.77
CA ILE A 3 -16.08 -3.15 18.28
C ILE A 3 -15.25 -3.87 19.36
N CYS A 4 -15.13 -5.20 19.29
CA CYS A 4 -14.07 -5.96 19.98
C CYS A 4 -14.15 -7.45 19.63
N SER A 5 -13.40 -7.88 18.62
CA SER A 5 -12.91 -9.27 18.49
C SER A 5 -11.62 -9.27 17.66
N LEU A 6 -10.61 -8.58 18.18
CA LEU A 6 -9.20 -8.81 17.84
C LEU A 6 -8.82 -10.25 18.23
N MET A 7 -7.90 -10.86 17.47
CA MET A 7 -7.31 -12.21 17.62
C MET A 7 -7.96 -13.38 16.87
N GLY A 8 -8.69 -13.13 15.77
CA GLY A 8 -9.24 -14.19 14.91
C GLY A 8 -8.46 -14.51 13.62
N ASN A 9 -7.54 -13.66 13.14
CA ASN A 9 -7.19 -13.70 11.71
C ASN A 9 -5.70 -13.50 11.34
N ILE A 10 -4.75 -13.90 12.18
CA ILE A 10 -3.33 -14.00 11.73
C ILE A 10 -3.23 -14.95 10.51
N ASN A 11 -4.07 -15.98 10.45
CA ASN A 11 -4.14 -16.92 9.31
C ASN A 11 -4.78 -16.34 8.03
N LYS A 12 -5.49 -15.20 8.08
CA LYS A 12 -6.03 -14.53 6.89
C LYS A 12 -4.96 -13.74 6.15
N TYR A 13 -3.91 -13.31 6.85
CA TYR A 13 -2.85 -12.46 6.29
C TYR A 13 -1.63 -13.26 5.80
N THR A 14 -1.38 -14.45 6.36
CA THR A 14 -0.20 -15.29 6.03
C THR A 14 -0.20 -15.87 4.62
N SER A 15 -1.34 -15.84 3.91
CA SER A 15 -1.47 -16.34 2.53
C SER A 15 -1.92 -15.27 1.54
N ASN A 16 -2.05 -14.01 1.98
CA ASN A 16 -2.58 -12.97 1.11
C ASN A 16 -1.50 -12.42 0.16
N SER A 17 -1.78 -12.46 -1.14
CA SER A 17 -0.91 -11.94 -2.18
C SER A 17 -0.74 -10.41 -2.16
N SER A 18 -1.59 -9.65 -1.46
CA SER A 18 -1.53 -8.18 -1.37
C SER A 18 -0.68 -7.66 -0.21
N LEU A 19 -0.25 -8.54 0.71
CA LEU A 19 0.50 -8.14 1.90
C LEU A 19 1.98 -8.57 1.87
N PHE A 20 2.83 -7.75 2.49
CA PHE A 20 4.24 -8.01 2.71
C PHE A 20 4.51 -8.12 4.21
N TYR A 21 5.32 -9.08 4.61
CA TYR A 21 5.74 -9.25 5.99
C TYR A 21 7.12 -8.65 6.22
N CYS A 22 7.19 -7.58 7.01
CA CYS A 22 8.45 -7.01 7.49
C CYS A 22 9.06 -7.98 8.51
N GLN A 23 10.18 -8.64 8.18
CA GLN A 23 10.74 -9.67 9.06
C GLN A 23 11.27 -9.08 10.37
N SER A 24 11.96 -7.94 10.32
CA SER A 24 12.55 -7.30 11.51
C SER A 24 11.51 -6.59 12.36
N SER A 25 10.48 -6.02 11.75
CA SER A 25 9.39 -5.35 12.47
C SER A 25 8.32 -6.30 12.98
N GLN A 26 8.31 -7.55 12.51
CA GLN A 26 7.28 -8.55 12.80
C GLN A 26 5.86 -8.04 12.53
N ARG A 27 5.68 -7.28 11.45
CA ARG A 27 4.41 -6.67 11.07
C ARG A 27 4.12 -6.88 9.58
N TYR A 28 2.85 -6.88 9.23
CA TYR A 28 2.41 -6.85 7.84
C TYR A 28 2.22 -5.40 7.40
N ILE A 29 2.48 -5.15 6.12
CA ILE A 29 2.14 -3.92 5.42
C ILE A 29 1.56 -4.28 4.07
N SER A 30 0.79 -3.37 3.47
CA SER A 30 0.37 -3.47 2.09
C SER A 30 1.56 -3.54 1.16
N LYS A 31 1.49 -4.39 0.13
CA LYS A 31 2.49 -4.35 -0.95
C LYS A 31 2.46 -3.04 -1.70
N HIS A 32 1.41 -2.24 -1.62
CA HIS A 32 1.40 -0.89 -2.19
C HIS A 32 2.36 0.07 -1.47
N ARG A 33 2.79 -0.24 -0.24
CA ARG A 33 3.82 0.50 0.50
C ARG A 33 5.25 0.16 0.09
N LEU A 34 5.47 -0.92 -0.67
CA LEU A 34 6.83 -1.30 -1.09
C LEU A 34 7.40 -0.34 -2.14
N ILE A 35 8.60 0.19 -1.90
CA ILE A 35 9.30 1.13 -2.78
C ILE A 35 8.44 2.38 -2.98
N ASP A 36 7.95 2.96 -1.89
CA ASP A 36 7.17 4.20 -1.89
C ASP A 36 7.95 5.39 -1.27
N ASN A 37 9.22 5.19 -0.94
CA ASN A 37 10.11 6.17 -0.36
C ASN A 37 9.68 6.64 1.05
N ILE A 38 8.81 5.88 1.71
CA ILE A 38 8.50 5.94 3.14
C ILE A 38 9.09 4.68 3.77
N VAL A 39 9.63 4.80 4.98
CA VAL A 39 10.21 3.66 5.69
C VAL A 39 9.19 3.13 6.67
N ASP A 40 8.50 2.06 6.27
CA ASP A 40 7.52 1.34 7.06
C ASP A 40 8.13 0.14 7.79
N CYS A 41 9.14 -0.53 7.23
CA CYS A 41 9.83 -1.62 7.94
C CYS A 41 11.10 -1.12 8.64
N TYR A 42 11.46 -1.76 9.76
CA TYR A 42 12.77 -1.61 10.37
C TYR A 42 13.85 -1.98 9.36
N HIS A 43 14.94 -1.23 9.37
CA HIS A 43 16.06 -1.39 8.41
C HIS A 43 15.69 -1.18 6.94
N GLU A 44 14.53 -0.59 6.64
CA GLU A 44 14.09 -0.22 5.29
C GLU A 44 13.94 -1.44 4.37
N GLU A 45 13.45 -2.56 4.91
CA GLU A 45 13.23 -3.80 4.15
C GLU A 45 12.24 -3.59 2.98
N ASP A 46 11.18 -2.84 3.25
CA ASP A 46 10.16 -2.39 2.31
C ASP A 46 10.74 -1.60 1.14
N GLU A 47 11.70 -0.73 1.43
CA GLU A 47 12.35 0.16 0.46
C GLU A 47 13.50 -0.51 -0.32
N LYS A 48 13.81 -1.77 0.00
CA LYS A 48 14.86 -2.58 -0.65
C LYS A 48 14.31 -3.81 -1.37
N TYR A 49 12.99 -3.88 -1.56
CA TYR A 49 12.33 -5.00 -2.22
C TYR A 49 12.70 -5.11 -3.72
N GLN A 50 13.58 -6.06 -4.04
CA GLN A 50 14.14 -6.25 -5.38
C GLN A 50 13.11 -6.69 -6.43
N ASN A 51 12.09 -7.44 -6.02
CA ASN A 51 11.08 -7.99 -6.91
C ASN A 51 9.88 -7.06 -7.11
N SER A 52 10.06 -5.75 -6.90
CA SER A 52 9.00 -4.75 -6.96
C SER A 52 8.27 -4.70 -8.30
N CYS A 53 8.94 -5.05 -9.40
CA CYS A 53 8.32 -5.15 -10.73
C CYS A 53 7.51 -6.43 -10.98
N LEU A 54 7.62 -7.44 -10.10
CA LEU A 54 6.81 -8.66 -10.17
C LEU A 54 5.50 -8.54 -9.37
N LEU A 55 5.32 -7.42 -8.68
CA LEU A 55 4.07 -7.12 -8.00
C LEU A 55 2.99 -6.87 -9.05
N ASN A 56 1.86 -7.57 -8.95
CA ASN A 56 0.74 -7.45 -9.88
C ASN A 56 -0.09 -6.18 -9.63
N ASP A 57 0.58 -5.04 -9.57
CA ASP A 57 -0.03 -3.72 -9.42
C ASP A 57 0.21 -2.94 -10.71
N THR A 58 -0.87 -2.80 -11.48
CA THR A 58 -0.87 -2.14 -12.80
C THR A 58 -0.43 -0.67 -12.77
N GLN A 59 -0.36 -0.06 -11.59
CA GLN A 59 -0.06 1.36 -11.44
C GLN A 59 1.42 1.62 -11.13
N ARG A 60 2.23 0.58 -10.87
CA ARG A 60 3.65 0.76 -10.53
C ARG A 60 4.47 1.32 -11.69
N PHE A 61 5.33 2.28 -11.36
CA PHE A 61 6.21 2.93 -12.32
C PHE A 61 7.56 2.22 -12.40
N ARG A 62 7.93 1.68 -13.56
CA ARG A 62 9.25 1.06 -13.75
C ARG A 62 10.33 2.11 -13.95
N CYS A 63 11.26 2.18 -13.00
CA CYS A 63 12.48 2.97 -13.14
C CYS A 63 13.51 2.24 -14.00
N GLN A 64 13.85 2.79 -15.17
CA GLN A 64 14.74 2.11 -16.13
C GLN A 64 16.18 2.06 -15.63
N SER A 65 16.64 3.09 -14.91
CA SER A 65 18.01 3.18 -14.39
C SER A 65 18.34 2.13 -13.33
N LYS A 66 17.34 1.71 -12.53
CA LYS A 66 17.54 0.79 -11.39
C LYS A 66 16.86 -0.56 -11.52
N GLN A 67 16.09 -0.79 -12.60
CA GLN A 67 15.28 -2.01 -12.81
C GLN A 67 14.31 -2.33 -11.65
N ILE A 68 13.89 -1.32 -10.90
CA ILE A 68 12.90 -1.42 -9.81
C ILE A 68 11.58 -0.76 -10.25
N CYS A 69 10.48 -1.16 -9.63
CA CYS A 69 9.16 -0.56 -9.88
C CYS A 69 8.62 0.12 -8.63
N ILE A 70 8.39 1.42 -8.75
CA ILE A 70 8.04 2.34 -7.66
C ILE A 70 6.52 2.36 -7.49
N SER A 71 6.07 2.40 -6.24
CA SER A 71 4.64 2.54 -5.91
C SER A 71 4.11 3.92 -6.33
N PRO A 72 2.88 4.01 -6.88
CA PRO A 72 2.17 5.27 -7.13
C PRO A 72 2.12 6.22 -5.93
N ILE A 73 2.01 5.65 -4.73
CA ILE A 73 1.84 6.37 -3.47
C ILE A 73 3.10 7.20 -3.16
N GLY A 74 4.27 6.65 -3.47
CA GLY A 74 5.59 7.24 -3.18
C GLY A 74 6.15 8.21 -4.20
N ILE A 75 5.46 8.35 -5.33
CA ILE A 75 5.98 9.03 -6.53
C ILE A 75 6.37 10.50 -6.27
N THR A 76 5.75 11.15 -5.28
CA THR A 76 6.01 12.58 -5.01
C THR A 76 7.26 12.87 -4.17
N MET A 77 7.91 11.84 -3.61
CA MET A 77 9.03 11.98 -2.67
C MET A 77 10.38 11.49 -3.22
N PHE A 78 10.40 10.86 -4.39
CA PHE A 78 11.64 10.38 -5.00
C PHE A 78 12.52 11.54 -5.52
N SER A 79 13.52 11.92 -4.73
CA SER A 79 14.61 12.80 -5.15
C SER A 79 15.81 11.97 -5.62
N GLY A 80 15.78 11.42 -6.84
CA GLY A 80 16.89 10.60 -7.36
C GLY A 80 16.76 10.19 -8.83
N ASP A 81 17.62 9.25 -9.28
CA ASP A 81 17.85 8.78 -10.67
C ASP A 81 16.62 8.25 -11.46
N CYS A 82 15.44 8.24 -10.84
CA CYS A 82 14.16 7.88 -11.48
C CYS A 82 13.29 9.12 -11.78
N ARG A 83 13.75 10.33 -11.39
CA ARG A 83 13.04 11.61 -11.54
C ARG A 83 12.97 12.08 -12.99
N ASP A 84 13.97 11.73 -13.79
CA ASP A 84 14.12 12.16 -15.18
C ASP A 84 13.05 11.54 -16.07
N GLU A 85 12.60 10.34 -15.71
CA GLU A 85 11.55 9.57 -16.37
C GLU A 85 10.13 9.98 -15.90
N TYR A 86 10.03 10.83 -14.87
CA TYR A 86 8.81 11.14 -14.11
C TYR A 86 8.10 12.46 -14.49
N ILE A 87 8.74 13.41 -15.19
CA ILE A 87 8.25 14.79 -15.38
C ILE A 87 6.83 14.91 -16.01
N SER A 88 6.25 13.83 -16.56
CA SER A 88 4.94 13.89 -17.22
C SER A 88 3.69 13.66 -16.34
N LEU A 89 3.80 13.37 -15.03
CA LEU A 89 2.64 13.09 -14.17
C LEU A 89 2.57 14.04 -12.96
N THR A 90 2.19 15.30 -13.20
CA THR A 90 1.92 16.28 -12.14
C THR A 90 0.57 16.01 -11.48
N LYS A 91 0.57 15.43 -10.27
CA LYS A 91 -0.54 15.58 -9.31
C LYS A 91 -0.03 16.09 -7.96
N PRO A 92 -0.79 16.96 -7.28
CA PRO A 92 -0.32 17.72 -6.13
C PRO A 92 -0.15 16.88 -4.86
N LYS A 93 0.74 17.41 -4.03
CA LYS A 93 1.57 16.78 -2.99
C LYS A 93 0.90 16.54 -1.63
N SER A 94 -0.42 16.66 -1.48
CA SER A 94 -0.97 17.01 -0.16
C SER A 94 -2.03 16.07 0.45
N SER A 95 -2.40 14.94 -0.16
CA SER A 95 -3.43 14.06 0.44
C SER A 95 -3.32 12.58 0.06
N LEU A 96 -2.21 12.15 -0.54
CA LEU A 96 -2.05 10.78 -1.06
C LEU A 96 -1.45 9.79 -0.05
N LEU A 97 -1.03 10.27 1.12
CA LEU A 97 -0.34 9.46 2.12
C LEU A 97 -1.23 8.43 2.84
N ALA A 98 -2.55 8.58 2.79
CA ALA A 98 -3.31 8.26 3.99
C ALA A 98 -4.53 7.34 3.86
N PHE A 99 -4.87 6.66 2.76
CA PHE A 99 -6.15 5.91 2.77
C PHE A 99 -6.08 4.59 2.00
N LEU A 100 -5.31 3.65 2.53
CA LEU A 100 -5.43 2.25 2.11
C LEU A 100 -6.69 1.63 2.72
N CYS A 101 -7.02 1.97 3.97
CA CYS A 101 -8.20 1.46 4.66
C CYS A 101 -8.31 -0.07 4.54
N ASN A 102 -7.18 -0.74 4.75
CA ASN A 102 -6.98 -2.18 4.60
C ASN A 102 -6.98 -2.93 5.94
N PHE A 103 -7.38 -2.25 7.02
CA PHE A 103 -7.34 -2.69 8.41
C PHE A 103 -5.93 -2.91 8.96
N ILE A 104 -4.90 -2.37 8.30
CA ILE A 104 -3.50 -2.45 8.72
C ILE A 104 -2.98 -1.02 8.87
N PRO A 105 -2.80 -0.52 10.10
CA PRO A 105 -2.25 0.80 10.32
C PRO A 105 -0.77 0.81 9.98
N GLU A 106 -0.43 1.50 8.89
CA GLU A 106 0.92 1.49 8.30
C GLU A 106 1.62 2.83 8.54
N VAL A 107 0.89 3.94 8.35
CA VAL A 107 1.39 5.31 8.51
C VAL A 107 0.63 6.01 9.61
N ARG A 108 1.34 6.59 10.59
CA ARG A 108 0.74 7.35 11.68
C ARG A 108 1.19 8.80 11.65
N GLU A 109 0.23 9.72 11.61
CA GLU A 109 0.43 11.15 11.71
C GLU A 109 0.64 11.61 13.17
N GLU A 110 1.19 12.81 13.36
CA GLU A 110 1.44 13.39 14.69
C GLU A 110 0.15 13.67 15.50
N ASN A 111 -0.97 13.91 14.81
CA ASN A 111 -2.31 14.06 15.40
C ASN A 111 -2.87 12.73 15.93
N GLY A 112 -2.22 11.60 15.62
CA GLY A 112 -2.63 10.26 16.01
C GLY A 112 -3.49 9.53 14.98
N ASP A 113 -3.88 10.20 13.89
CA ASP A 113 -4.59 9.60 12.76
C ASP A 113 -3.63 8.71 11.96
N ASP A 114 -4.18 7.71 11.30
CA ASP A 114 -3.46 6.79 10.43
C ASP A 114 -4.25 6.52 9.15
N ASP A 115 -3.73 5.64 8.31
CA ASP A 115 -4.37 5.26 7.06
C ASP A 115 -5.62 4.38 7.18
N GLU A 116 -6.03 4.14 8.42
CA GLU A 116 -7.27 3.45 8.82
C GLU A 116 -8.28 4.40 9.48
N THR A 117 -7.97 5.68 9.55
CA THR A 117 -8.83 6.70 10.16
C THR A 117 -9.78 7.33 9.15
N ASN A 118 -11.05 7.52 9.52
CA ASN A 118 -12.10 8.11 8.69
C ASN A 118 -12.39 7.36 7.38
N CYS A 119 -12.15 6.04 7.32
CA CYS A 119 -12.34 5.19 6.13
C CYS A 119 -13.74 5.29 5.50
N GLU A 120 -14.77 5.65 6.27
CA GLU A 120 -16.14 5.87 5.77
C GLU A 120 -16.28 7.04 4.80
N TRP A 121 -15.30 7.96 4.78
CA TRP A 121 -15.26 9.10 3.86
C TRP A 121 -14.49 8.77 2.57
N TRP A 122 -13.85 7.60 2.49
CA TRP A 122 -13.00 7.21 1.37
C TRP A 122 -13.66 6.11 0.54
N PRO A 123 -13.48 6.12 -0.79
CA PRO A 123 -13.98 5.05 -1.63
C PRO A 123 -13.23 3.75 -1.30
N CYS A 124 -13.91 2.82 -0.66
CA CYS A 124 -13.37 1.48 -0.34
C CYS A 124 -13.04 0.65 -1.59
N ASN A 125 -13.61 0.97 -2.75
CA ASN A 125 -13.26 0.37 -4.04
C ASN A 125 -12.39 1.36 -4.81
N ASN A 126 -11.10 1.14 -4.72
CA ASN A 126 -10.08 1.98 -5.34
C ASN A 126 -8.93 1.08 -5.85
N PRO A 127 -7.95 1.63 -6.59
CA PRO A 127 -6.88 0.83 -7.16
C PRO A 127 -5.99 0.04 -6.17
N TYR A 128 -6.01 0.38 -4.88
CA TYR A 128 -5.19 -0.24 -3.84
C TYR A 128 -5.93 -1.32 -3.06
N THR A 129 -7.26 -1.33 -3.13
CA THR A 129 -8.13 -2.27 -2.43
C THR A 129 -8.87 -3.21 -3.37
N ARG A 130 -8.86 -2.94 -4.67
CA ARG A 130 -9.58 -3.72 -5.68
C ARG A 130 -8.82 -4.99 -6.06
N CYS A 131 -9.51 -6.13 -6.00
CA CYS A 131 -9.03 -7.43 -6.46
C CYS A 131 -7.77 -7.90 -5.73
N ASP A 132 -7.71 -7.64 -4.44
CA ASP A 132 -6.58 -7.96 -3.59
C ASP A 132 -6.87 -9.16 -2.65
N ASN A 133 -8.06 -9.75 -2.77
CA ASN A 133 -8.61 -10.83 -1.96
C ASN A 133 -8.95 -10.45 -0.51
N ILE A 134 -9.06 -9.16 -0.21
CA ILE A 134 -9.54 -8.64 1.07
C ILE A 134 -10.83 -7.86 0.81
N PHE A 135 -11.89 -8.21 1.53
CA PHE A 135 -13.13 -7.45 1.52
C PHE A 135 -12.99 -6.17 2.35
N HIS A 136 -12.63 -5.07 1.68
CA HIS A 136 -12.57 -3.72 2.22
C HIS A 136 -13.95 -3.06 2.20
N CYS A 137 -14.73 -3.28 1.14
CA CYS A 137 -16.08 -2.77 1.05
C CYS A 137 -17.09 -3.68 1.76
N ALA A 138 -18.01 -3.10 2.53
CA ALA A 138 -19.08 -3.85 3.19
C ALA A 138 -19.99 -4.63 2.22
N ASN A 139 -20.11 -4.15 0.97
CA ASN A 139 -20.83 -4.82 -0.10
C ASN A 139 -19.94 -5.70 -1.00
N GLY A 140 -18.63 -5.78 -0.72
CA GLY A 140 -17.63 -6.55 -1.46
C GLY A 140 -17.41 -6.12 -2.91
N ILE A 141 -17.76 -4.89 -3.27
CA ILE A 141 -17.65 -4.38 -4.65
C ILE A 141 -16.20 -4.22 -5.14
N ASP A 142 -15.25 -4.14 -4.21
CA ASP A 142 -13.81 -4.16 -4.43
C ASP A 142 -13.29 -5.51 -4.96
N GLU A 143 -13.96 -6.60 -4.60
CA GLU A 143 -13.60 -7.98 -5.02
C GLU A 143 -14.50 -8.53 -6.14
N PHE A 144 -15.27 -7.65 -6.79
CA PHE A 144 -16.18 -8.02 -7.87
C PHE A 144 -15.56 -7.80 -9.25
N ASP A 145 -15.77 -8.76 -10.16
CA ASP A 145 -15.32 -8.73 -11.55
C ASP A 145 -13.79 -8.52 -11.70
N CYS A 146 -13.04 -9.32 -10.95
CA CYS A 146 -11.59 -9.32 -10.96
C CYS A 146 -11.03 -10.16 -12.13
N PRO A 147 -9.98 -9.68 -12.82
CA PRO A 147 -9.31 -10.50 -13.82
C PRO A 147 -8.70 -11.75 -13.18
N ASN A 148 -8.89 -12.91 -13.82
CA ASN A 148 -8.30 -14.20 -13.43
C ASN A 148 -6.79 -14.24 -13.67
#